data_AF-G2DDP7-F1
#
_entry.id   AF-G2DDP7-F1
#
_cell.length_a   1.000
_cell.length_b   1.000
_cell.length_c   1.000
_cell.angle_alpha   90.00
_cell.angle_beta   90.00
_cell.angle_gamma   90.00
#
_symmetry.space_group_name_H-M   'P 1'
#
loop_
_entity.id
_entity.type
_entity.pdbx_description
1 polymer ?
#
loop_
_entity_poly.entity_id
_entity_poly.type
_entity_poly.pdbx_seq_one_letter_code
_entity_poly.pdbx_strand_id
1 'polypeptide(L)'
;MDLQTLTYTVVGFTFALYIGIAFWARASTTGEFYAAGRGVHPVANGMATAADWMSAASFISMAGLIAFNGYGASVFLMGWTGGYVLLALLLAPYLRKFGKFTVPEFIGDRYYSRTARIVAVICLILASITYVIGQMKGIGVAFSRFLETDYDTGLYIGMGIVFIYAVLGGMKGITYTQIAQYCVLIFAYTVPAVFISMNITGNPLPQLGIGSTMADGSGMYMLDKLDLVVTELGFKEYTSQVMGSKLNMFVYTLSLMIGTAGLPHVIIRFFTVPKVKDARSSAGWALVFIAILYTTAPAVGSMARLNLMNTIQMGEVGSAEGNLAYAERPQWFKNWEQTGLLKYEDKNGDGRIQYYNDKNAEFAAKA
;
A
#
# COMPACT_ATOMS: atom_id res chain seq x y z
N MET A 1 -5.89 -12.13 -27.41
CA MET A 1 -5.22 -12.80 -26.27
C MET A 1 -6.17 -12.70 -25.09
N ASP A 2 -6.48 -13.80 -24.43
CA ASP A 2 -7.37 -13.77 -23.26
C ASP A 2 -6.73 -12.98 -22.10
N LEU A 3 -7.55 -12.37 -21.24
CA LEU A 3 -7.10 -11.51 -20.14
C LEU A 3 -6.17 -12.26 -19.17
N GLN A 4 -6.46 -13.54 -18.92
CA GLN A 4 -5.62 -14.38 -18.06
C GLN A 4 -4.25 -14.60 -18.68
N THR A 5 -4.20 -14.88 -19.98
CA THR A 5 -2.95 -15.06 -20.73
C THR A 5 -2.12 -13.77 -20.76
N LEU A 6 -2.77 -12.61 -20.97
CA LEU A 6 -2.11 -11.30 -20.90
C LEU A 6 -1.51 -11.07 -19.50
N THR A 7 -2.28 -11.37 -18.46
CA THR A 7 -1.86 -11.22 -17.07
C THR A 7 -0.63 -12.09 -16.77
N TYR A 8 -0.67 -13.37 -17.11
CA TYR A 8 0.47 -14.29 -16.95
C TYR A 8 1.70 -13.84 -17.74
N THR A 9 1.51 -13.33 -18.96
CA THR A 9 2.62 -12.84 -19.78
C THR A 9 3.27 -11.61 -19.16
N VAL A 10 2.48 -10.60 -18.79
CA VAL A 10 3.00 -9.35 -18.20
C VAL A 10 3.67 -9.63 -16.86
N VAL A 11 3.01 -10.37 -15.97
CA VAL A 11 3.57 -10.68 -14.65
C VAL A 11 4.80 -11.57 -14.77
N GLY A 12 4.75 -12.63 -15.59
CA GLY A 12 5.90 -13.49 -15.86
C GLY A 12 7.10 -12.70 -16.40
N PHE A 13 6.86 -11.77 -17.32
CA PHE A 13 7.91 -10.87 -17.84
C PHE A 13 8.47 -9.95 -16.74
N THR A 14 7.63 -9.40 -15.86
CA THR A 14 8.13 -8.57 -14.75
C THR A 14 9.00 -9.37 -13.78
N PHE A 15 8.62 -10.60 -13.43
CA PHE A 15 9.45 -11.47 -12.59
C PHE A 15 10.75 -11.88 -13.30
N ALA A 16 10.69 -12.22 -14.58
CA ALA A 16 11.88 -12.52 -15.38
C ALA A 16 12.85 -11.32 -15.42
N LEU A 17 12.32 -10.10 -15.58
CA LEU A 17 13.09 -8.86 -15.51
C LEU A 17 13.74 -8.70 -14.14
N TYR A 18 12.98 -8.84 -13.04
CA TYR A 18 13.51 -8.68 -11.68
C TYR A 18 14.58 -9.73 -11.36
N ILE A 19 14.33 -10.99 -11.71
CA ILE A 19 15.30 -12.08 -11.53
C ILE A 19 16.54 -11.83 -12.39
N GLY A 20 16.37 -11.43 -13.65
CA GLY A 20 17.47 -11.06 -14.55
C GLY A 20 18.33 -9.93 -14.00
N ILE A 21 17.72 -8.86 -13.48
CA ILE A 21 18.43 -7.77 -12.80
C ILE A 21 19.15 -8.27 -11.55
N ALA A 22 18.53 -9.13 -10.73
CA ALA A 22 19.14 -9.68 -9.52
C ALA A 22 20.39 -10.53 -9.84
N PHE A 23 20.36 -11.33 -10.91
CA PHE A 23 21.52 -12.08 -11.38
C PHE A 23 22.61 -11.17 -11.95
N TRP A 24 22.25 -10.17 -12.76
CA TRP A 24 23.20 -9.23 -13.36
C TRP A 24 23.88 -8.35 -12.30
N ALA A 25 23.13 -7.88 -11.31
CA ALA A 25 23.61 -7.01 -10.23
C ALA A 25 24.06 -7.77 -8.98
N ARG A 26 24.36 -9.07 -9.10
CA ARG A 26 24.76 -9.93 -7.98
C ARG A 26 25.96 -9.36 -7.24
N ALA A 27 25.86 -9.27 -5.91
CA ALA A 27 26.94 -8.78 -5.07
C ALA A 27 28.12 -9.77 -5.03
N SER A 28 29.33 -9.24 -5.23
CA SER A 28 30.59 -10.00 -5.21
C SER A 28 31.44 -9.71 -3.96
N THR A 29 31.13 -8.63 -3.24
CA THR A 29 31.85 -8.21 -2.03
C THR A 29 30.88 -7.90 -0.88
N THR A 30 31.38 -7.92 0.36
CA THR A 30 30.60 -7.55 1.55
C THR A 30 30.01 -6.14 1.46
N GLY A 31 30.75 -5.18 0.89
CA GLY A 31 30.29 -3.81 0.68
C GLY A 31 29.15 -3.71 -0.35
N GLU A 32 29.18 -4.53 -1.40
CA GLU A 32 28.07 -4.64 -2.35
C GLU A 32 26.86 -5.35 -1.72
N PHE A 33 27.10 -6.36 -0.88
CA PHE A 33 26.06 -7.13 -0.23
C PHE A 33 25.27 -6.31 0.80
N TYR A 34 25.94 -5.47 1.61
CA TYR A 34 25.31 -4.69 2.68
C TYR A 34 25.04 -3.22 2.38
N ALA A 35 25.71 -2.62 1.38
CA ALA A 35 25.61 -1.19 1.10
C ALA A 35 25.63 -0.85 -0.41
N ALA A 36 25.40 -1.83 -1.29
CA ALA A 36 25.43 -1.64 -2.74
C ALA A 36 26.68 -0.91 -3.26
N GLY A 37 27.83 -1.07 -2.59
CA GLY A 37 29.08 -0.42 -2.96
C GLY A 37 29.11 1.10 -2.75
N ARG A 38 28.08 1.69 -2.11
CA ARG A 38 27.96 3.13 -1.82
C ARG A 38 27.94 4.04 -3.07
N GLY A 39 27.62 3.49 -4.24
CA GLY A 39 27.71 4.18 -5.53
C GLY A 39 26.38 4.55 -6.17
N VAL A 40 25.25 4.37 -5.48
CA VAL A 40 23.92 4.56 -6.08
C VAL A 40 23.58 6.05 -6.21
N HIS A 41 23.15 6.47 -7.41
CA HIS A 41 22.75 7.86 -7.66
C HIS A 41 21.55 8.26 -6.77
N PRO A 42 21.50 9.48 -6.21
CA PRO A 42 20.45 9.89 -5.26
C PRO A 42 19.02 9.70 -5.77
N VAL A 43 18.75 10.00 -7.05
CA VAL A 43 17.43 9.81 -7.67
C VAL A 43 17.06 8.33 -7.70
N ALA A 44 17.98 7.48 -8.16
CA ALA A 44 17.79 6.03 -8.26
C ALA A 44 17.60 5.41 -6.87
N ASN A 45 18.36 5.86 -5.87
CA ASN A 45 18.19 5.41 -4.49
C ASN A 45 16.87 5.90 -3.89
N GLY A 46 16.45 7.13 -4.22
CA GLY A 46 15.14 7.65 -3.84
C GLY A 46 14.00 6.81 -4.41
N MET A 47 14.12 6.41 -5.68
CA MET A 47 13.17 5.51 -6.34
C MET A 47 13.13 4.12 -5.70
N ALA A 48 14.29 3.52 -5.44
CA ALA A 48 14.39 2.25 -4.73
C ALA A 48 13.75 2.33 -3.33
N THR A 49 14.03 3.43 -2.60
CA THR A 49 13.47 3.67 -1.27
C THR A 49 11.96 3.87 -1.32
N ALA A 50 11.43 4.52 -2.36
CA ALA A 50 10.00 4.65 -2.56
C ALA A 50 9.34 3.29 -2.88
N ALA A 51 9.98 2.45 -3.69
CA ALA A 51 9.50 1.08 -3.94
C ALA A 51 9.42 0.25 -2.65
N ASP A 52 10.48 0.32 -1.84
CA ASP A 52 10.57 -0.32 -0.52
C ASP A 52 9.46 0.18 0.42
N TRP A 53 9.17 1.48 0.36
CA TRP A 53 8.12 2.14 1.15
C TRP A 53 6.70 1.77 0.71
N MET A 54 6.48 1.64 -0.60
CA MET A 54 5.19 1.37 -1.24
C MET A 54 4.73 -0.10 -1.10
N SER A 55 5.23 -0.79 -0.07
CA SER A 55 4.89 -2.17 0.27
C SER A 55 3.39 -2.47 0.29
N ALA A 56 2.99 -3.75 0.47
CA ALA A 56 1.59 -4.15 0.42
C ALA A 56 0.67 -3.32 1.35
N ALA A 57 1.20 -2.84 2.47
CA ALA A 57 0.51 -1.92 3.38
C ALA A 57 0.12 -0.59 2.70
N SER A 58 1.03 0.03 1.96
CA SER A 58 0.79 1.28 1.24
C SER A 58 -0.07 1.06 -0.01
N PHE A 59 0.22 0.01 -0.79
CA PHE A 59 -0.44 -0.20 -2.08
C PHE A 59 -1.87 -0.73 -1.93
N ILE A 60 -2.07 -1.74 -1.08
CA ILE A 60 -3.37 -2.43 -0.91
C ILE A 60 -4.10 -1.91 0.32
N SER A 61 -3.44 -1.95 1.49
CA SER A 61 -4.13 -1.70 2.75
C SER A 61 -4.55 -0.24 2.92
N MET A 62 -3.73 0.74 2.49
CA MET A 62 -4.09 2.15 2.61
C MET A 62 -5.34 2.50 1.80
N ALA A 63 -5.41 2.08 0.54
CA ALA A 63 -6.57 2.32 -0.31
C ALA A 63 -7.83 1.67 0.28
N GLY A 64 -7.72 0.42 0.77
CA GLY A 64 -8.82 -0.25 1.46
C GLY A 64 -9.24 0.46 2.75
N LEU A 65 -8.30 0.84 3.61
CA LEU A 65 -8.58 1.55 4.85
C LEU A 65 -9.27 2.90 4.59
N ILE A 66 -8.85 3.63 3.55
CA ILE A 66 -9.49 4.87 3.13
C ILE A 66 -10.87 4.61 2.53
N ALA A 67 -11.05 3.55 1.73
CA ALA A 67 -12.36 3.18 1.20
C ALA A 67 -13.38 2.88 2.32
N PHE A 68 -12.98 2.20 3.39
CA PHE A 68 -13.91 1.77 4.45
C PHE A 68 -14.01 2.73 5.65
N ASN A 69 -12.97 3.50 5.98
CA ASN A 69 -12.96 4.39 7.15
C ASN A 69 -12.92 5.89 6.78
N GLY A 70 -12.94 6.22 5.48
CA GLY A 70 -13.00 7.59 4.98
C GLY A 70 -11.92 8.50 5.55
N TYR A 71 -12.32 9.70 5.97
CA TYR A 71 -11.42 10.71 6.53
C TYR A 71 -10.63 10.21 7.74
N GLY A 72 -11.18 9.29 8.53
CA GLY A 72 -10.54 8.72 9.71
C GLY A 72 -9.26 7.94 9.38
N ALA A 73 -9.17 7.36 8.18
CA ALA A 73 -7.95 6.68 7.72
C ALA A 73 -6.83 7.63 7.31
N SER A 74 -7.06 8.95 7.24
CA SER A 74 -6.00 9.92 6.92
C SER A 74 -4.84 9.90 7.92
N VAL A 75 -5.02 9.33 9.12
CA VAL A 75 -3.91 9.12 10.07
C VAL A 75 -2.79 8.25 9.50
N PHE A 76 -3.11 7.29 8.63
CA PHE A 76 -2.09 6.44 8.00
C PHE A 76 -1.31 7.24 6.97
N LEU A 77 -2.01 8.07 6.19
CA LEU A 77 -1.40 8.96 5.21
C LEU A 77 -0.47 9.97 5.89
N MET A 78 -0.97 10.72 6.88
CA MET A 78 -0.22 11.73 7.63
C MET A 78 0.87 11.09 8.49
N GLY A 79 0.55 9.98 9.16
CA GLY A 79 1.43 9.29 10.08
C GLY A 79 2.66 8.74 9.37
N TRP A 80 2.46 8.01 8.28
CA TRP A 80 3.59 7.43 7.55
C TRP A 80 4.41 8.51 6.83
N THR A 81 3.78 9.46 6.14
CA THR A 81 4.51 10.55 5.47
C THR A 81 5.28 11.42 6.44
N GLY A 82 4.65 11.81 7.55
CA GLY A 82 5.29 12.54 8.64
C GLY A 82 6.46 11.76 9.24
N GLY A 83 6.31 10.44 9.43
CA GLY A 83 7.40 9.57 9.87
C GLY A 83 8.57 9.52 8.89
N TYR A 84 8.30 9.49 7.58
CA TYR A 84 9.36 9.60 6.56
C TYR A 84 10.09 10.94 6.67
N VAL A 85 9.36 12.04 6.81
CA VAL A 85 9.95 13.38 6.97
C VAL A 85 10.84 13.45 8.22
N LEU A 86 10.38 12.91 9.36
CA LEU A 86 11.19 12.82 10.58
C LEU A 86 12.47 12.02 10.35
N LEU A 87 12.37 10.85 9.70
CA LEU A 87 13.53 10.03 9.37
C LEU A 87 14.50 10.74 8.41
N ALA A 88 13.98 11.43 7.39
CA ALA A 88 14.77 12.16 6.40
C ALA A 88 15.53 13.34 7.01
N LEU A 89 14.89 14.07 7.93
CA LEU A 89 15.47 15.27 8.55
C LEU A 89 16.34 14.96 9.76
N LEU A 90 15.90 14.03 10.62
CA LEU A 90 16.50 13.80 11.94
C LEU A 90 17.43 12.59 11.99
N LEU A 91 17.27 11.59 11.12
CA LEU A 91 18.05 10.34 11.19
C LEU A 91 19.04 10.21 10.02
N ALA A 92 18.57 10.37 8.79
CA ALA A 92 19.34 10.06 7.58
C ALA A 92 20.74 10.71 7.53
N PRO A 93 20.92 12.02 7.84
CA PRO A 93 22.24 12.66 7.76
C PRO A 93 23.23 12.13 8.81
N TYR A 94 22.73 11.86 10.02
CA TYR A 94 23.55 11.44 11.16
C TYR A 94 23.99 9.99 11.02
N LEU A 95 23.07 9.13 10.58
CA LEU A 95 23.40 7.74 10.31
C LEU A 95 24.45 7.64 9.21
N ARG A 96 24.29 8.39 8.12
CA ARG A 96 25.31 8.42 7.06
C ARG A 96 26.68 8.89 7.57
N LYS A 97 26.72 9.89 8.45
CA LYS A 97 27.97 10.38 9.06
C LYS A 97 28.66 9.32 9.91
N PHE A 98 27.91 8.42 10.56
CA PHE A 98 28.46 7.37 11.41
C PHE A 98 29.12 6.22 10.64
N GLY A 99 28.77 6.02 9.37
CA GLY A 99 29.49 5.15 8.43
C GLY A 99 29.40 3.64 8.69
N LYS A 100 28.61 3.19 9.67
CA LYS A 100 28.34 1.79 10.01
C LYS A 100 27.25 1.17 9.11
N PHE A 101 27.12 -0.15 9.17
CA PHE A 101 26.20 -0.90 8.32
C PHE A 101 24.85 -1.22 8.98
N THR A 102 24.75 -1.15 10.31
CA THR A 102 23.51 -1.53 11.05
C THR A 102 23.15 -0.56 12.18
N VAL A 103 21.84 -0.44 12.46
CA VAL A 103 21.31 0.39 13.55
C VAL A 103 21.73 -0.12 14.94
N PRO A 104 21.71 -1.43 15.25
CA PRO A 104 22.18 -1.91 16.55
C PRO A 104 23.66 -1.63 16.80
N GLU A 105 24.51 -1.71 15.76
CA GLU A 105 25.92 -1.32 15.85
C GLU A 105 26.06 0.17 16.20
N PHE A 106 25.29 1.03 15.53
CA PHE A 106 25.24 2.46 15.84
C PHE A 106 24.86 2.71 17.31
N ILE A 107 23.82 2.05 17.83
CA ILE A 107 23.39 2.21 19.23
C ILE A 107 24.48 1.74 20.19
N GLY A 108 25.09 0.57 19.93
CA GLY A 108 26.16 0.03 20.76
C GLY A 108 27.36 0.96 20.86
N ASP A 109 27.79 1.54 19.73
CA ASP A 109 28.95 2.43 19.67
C ASP A 109 28.61 3.81 20.25
N ARG A 110 27.40 4.33 20.00
CA ARG A 110 26.95 5.64 20.50
C ARG A 110 26.90 5.73 22.03
N TYR A 111 26.58 4.62 22.68
CA TYR A 111 26.47 4.52 24.14
C TYR A 111 27.58 3.68 24.79
N TYR A 112 28.57 3.24 24.01
CA TYR A 112 29.66 2.37 24.47
C TYR A 112 29.18 1.14 25.27
N SER A 113 28.05 0.54 24.86
CA SER A 113 27.35 -0.49 25.65
C SER A 113 26.98 -1.71 24.81
N ARG A 114 27.54 -2.86 25.19
CA ARG A 114 27.19 -4.17 24.61
C ARG A 114 25.73 -4.53 24.91
N THR A 115 25.24 -4.19 26.09
CA THR A 115 23.84 -4.42 26.48
C THR A 115 22.89 -3.62 25.59
N ALA A 116 23.18 -2.33 25.36
CA ALA A 116 22.36 -1.50 24.47
C ALA A 116 22.32 -2.05 23.03
N ARG A 117 23.45 -2.56 22.53
CA ARG A 117 23.51 -3.25 21.24
C ARG A 117 22.61 -4.49 21.20
N ILE A 118 22.67 -5.35 22.23
CA ILE A 118 21.87 -6.58 22.29
C ILE A 118 20.37 -6.24 22.35
N VAL A 119 19.97 -5.27 23.18
CA VAL A 119 18.58 -4.80 23.24
C VAL A 119 18.12 -4.30 21.87
N ALA A 120 18.94 -3.50 21.19
CA ALA A 120 18.63 -3.02 19.85
C ALA A 120 18.48 -4.15 18.81
N VAL A 121 19.28 -5.22 18.91
CA VAL A 121 19.13 -6.41 18.05
C VAL A 121 17.79 -7.11 18.32
N ILE A 122 17.40 -7.28 19.59
CA ILE A 122 16.11 -7.90 19.94
C ILE A 122 14.95 -7.07 19.39
N CYS A 123 14.97 -5.74 19.62
CA CYS A 123 13.96 -4.83 19.08
C CYS A 123 13.89 -4.88 17.55
N LEU A 124 15.05 -4.91 16.88
CA LEU A 124 15.14 -5.03 15.43
C LEU A 124 14.48 -6.33 14.93
N ILE A 125 14.80 -7.47 15.54
CA ILE A 125 14.24 -8.77 15.15
C ILE A 125 12.72 -8.78 15.34
N LEU A 126 12.22 -8.31 16.49
CA LEU A 126 10.79 -8.23 16.77
C LEU A 126 10.06 -7.36 15.73
N ALA A 127 10.57 -6.16 15.48
CA ALA A 127 9.98 -5.25 14.49
C ALA A 127 10.01 -5.84 13.07
N SER A 128 11.13 -6.46 12.68
CA SER A 128 11.29 -7.08 11.37
C SER A 128 10.34 -8.27 11.17
N ILE A 129 10.17 -9.14 12.17
CA ILE A 129 9.25 -10.28 12.07
C ILE A 129 7.81 -9.80 11.90
N THR A 130 7.35 -8.86 12.74
CA THR A 130 5.99 -8.30 12.62
C THR A 130 5.76 -7.69 11.25
N TYR A 131 6.75 -6.97 10.72
CA TYR A 131 6.66 -6.39 9.39
C TYR A 131 6.59 -7.44 8.28
N VAL A 132 7.44 -8.47 8.36
CA VAL A 132 7.46 -9.59 7.39
C VAL A 132 6.11 -10.29 7.37
N ILE A 133 5.47 -10.53 8.52
CA ILE A 133 4.12 -11.14 8.58
C ILE A 133 3.11 -10.33 7.75
N GLY A 134 3.11 -9.00 7.90
CA GLY A 134 2.24 -8.12 7.11
C GLY A 134 2.51 -8.21 5.60
N GLN A 135 3.79 -8.26 5.20
CA GLN A 135 4.17 -8.42 3.79
C GLN A 135 3.78 -9.79 3.24
N MET A 136 3.93 -10.86 4.04
CA MET A 136 3.49 -12.20 3.66
C MET A 136 1.98 -12.22 3.41
N LYS A 137 1.18 -11.52 4.22
CA LYS A 137 -0.26 -11.35 3.95
C LYS A 137 -0.51 -10.72 2.58
N GLY A 138 0.22 -9.66 2.26
CA GLY A 138 0.16 -8.98 0.96
C GLY A 138 0.53 -9.90 -0.22
N ILE A 139 1.61 -10.68 -0.07
CA ILE A 139 2.02 -11.69 -1.06
C ILE A 139 0.90 -12.70 -1.28
N GLY A 140 0.33 -13.25 -0.20
CA GLY A 140 -0.77 -14.20 -0.29
C GLY A 140 -1.96 -13.64 -1.06
N VAL A 141 -2.38 -12.41 -0.77
CA VAL A 141 -3.48 -11.73 -1.49
C VAL A 141 -3.16 -11.52 -2.97
N ALA A 142 -1.94 -11.07 -3.30
CA ALA A 142 -1.56 -10.80 -4.68
C ALA A 142 -1.42 -12.09 -5.50
N PHE A 143 -0.75 -13.11 -4.95
CA PHE A 143 -0.49 -14.36 -5.65
C PHE A 143 -1.72 -15.26 -5.76
N SER A 144 -2.59 -15.30 -4.75
CA SER A 144 -3.84 -16.07 -4.84
C SER A 144 -4.74 -15.49 -5.93
N ARG A 145 -4.81 -14.16 -6.04
CA ARG A 145 -5.55 -13.48 -7.10
C ARG A 145 -4.90 -13.62 -8.47
N PHE A 146 -3.57 -13.58 -8.54
CA PHE A 146 -2.83 -13.75 -9.79
C PHE A 146 -2.97 -15.17 -10.35
N LEU A 147 -2.76 -16.19 -9.52
CA LEU A 147 -2.79 -17.60 -9.91
C LEU A 147 -4.20 -18.21 -9.88
N GLU A 148 -5.21 -17.42 -9.46
CA GLU A 148 -6.59 -17.85 -9.26
C GLU A 148 -6.69 -19.12 -8.40
N THR A 149 -5.89 -19.15 -7.34
CA THR A 149 -5.75 -20.28 -6.41
C THR A 149 -6.14 -19.84 -4.99
N ASP A 150 -6.24 -20.79 -4.08
CA ASP A 150 -6.52 -20.48 -2.69
C ASP A 150 -5.41 -19.61 -2.06
N TYR A 151 -5.77 -18.91 -0.97
CA TYR A 151 -4.86 -17.99 -0.30
C TYR A 151 -3.54 -18.65 0.16
N ASP A 152 -3.59 -19.88 0.66
CA ASP A 152 -2.41 -20.55 1.23
C ASP A 152 -1.46 -21.02 0.12
N THR A 153 -2.00 -21.60 -0.96
CA THR A 153 -1.21 -21.97 -2.14
C THR A 153 -0.53 -20.76 -2.77
N GLY A 154 -1.27 -19.65 -2.93
CA GLY A 154 -0.72 -18.39 -3.42
C GLY A 154 0.41 -17.87 -2.53
N LEU A 155 0.23 -17.91 -1.21
CA LEU A 155 1.22 -17.50 -0.23
C LEU A 155 2.52 -18.31 -0.35
N TYR A 156 2.45 -19.64 -0.37
CA TYR A 156 3.66 -20.49 -0.42
C TYR A 156 4.45 -20.31 -1.71
N ILE A 157 3.76 -20.20 -2.86
CA ILE A 157 4.41 -19.95 -4.16
C ILE A 157 5.12 -18.58 -4.14
N GLY A 158 4.42 -17.53 -3.69
CA GLY A 158 4.99 -16.19 -3.62
C GLY A 158 6.19 -16.12 -2.66
N MET A 159 6.12 -16.79 -1.51
CA MET A 159 7.23 -16.90 -0.56
C MET A 159 8.46 -17.57 -1.19
N GLY A 160 8.29 -18.67 -1.93
CA GLY A 160 9.38 -19.36 -2.60
C GLY A 160 10.10 -18.47 -3.63
N ILE A 161 9.33 -17.75 -4.45
CA ILE A 161 9.90 -16.83 -5.46
C ILE A 161 10.67 -15.69 -4.80
N VAL A 162 10.08 -15.05 -3.79
CA VAL A 162 10.73 -13.95 -3.05
C VAL A 162 12.00 -14.41 -2.36
N PHE A 163 11.98 -15.61 -1.76
CA PHE A 163 13.15 -16.18 -1.12
C PHE A 163 14.33 -16.37 -2.10
N ILE A 164 14.07 -16.92 -3.29
CA ILE A 164 15.11 -17.20 -4.29
C ILE A 164 15.85 -15.93 -4.70
N TYR A 165 15.15 -14.87 -5.12
CA TYR A 165 15.83 -13.67 -5.60
C TYR A 165 16.39 -12.81 -4.46
N ALA A 166 15.78 -12.83 -3.27
CA ALA A 166 16.27 -12.06 -2.12
C ALA A 166 17.60 -12.57 -1.60
N VAL A 167 17.78 -13.90 -1.53
CA VAL A 167 19.02 -14.53 -1.04
C VAL A 167 20.18 -14.35 -2.04
N LEU A 168 19.89 -14.41 -3.34
CA LEU A 168 20.92 -14.40 -4.39
C LEU A 168 21.45 -13.00 -4.73
N GLY A 169 20.65 -11.93 -4.59
CA GLY A 169 20.98 -10.60 -5.11
C GLY A 169 21.82 -9.69 -4.21
N GLY A 170 21.69 -9.80 -2.87
CA GLY A 170 22.25 -8.83 -1.92
C GLY A 170 21.71 -7.40 -2.11
N MET A 171 22.18 -6.41 -1.34
CA MET A 171 21.64 -5.04 -1.40
C MET A 171 21.80 -4.38 -2.78
N LYS A 172 22.89 -4.67 -3.52
CA LYS A 172 23.07 -4.20 -4.90
C LYS A 172 21.96 -4.72 -5.82
N GLY A 173 21.72 -6.03 -5.84
CA GLY A 173 20.63 -6.64 -6.60
C GLY A 173 19.27 -6.08 -6.21
N ILE A 174 18.97 -6.03 -4.91
CA ILE A 174 17.70 -5.50 -4.38
C ILE A 174 17.49 -4.03 -4.80
N THR A 175 18.55 -3.21 -4.82
CA THR A 175 18.42 -1.80 -5.19
C THR A 175 17.98 -1.64 -6.65
N TYR A 176 18.62 -2.35 -7.58
CA TYR A 176 18.26 -2.25 -8.99
C TYR A 176 16.91 -2.90 -9.31
N THR A 177 16.57 -3.99 -8.63
CA THR A 177 15.22 -4.57 -8.78
C THR A 177 14.15 -3.62 -8.24
N GLN A 178 14.39 -2.94 -7.11
CA GLN A 178 13.45 -1.97 -6.56
C GLN A 178 13.24 -0.74 -7.44
N ILE A 179 14.28 -0.27 -8.14
CA ILE A 179 14.15 0.80 -9.13
C ILE A 179 13.17 0.38 -10.24
N ALA A 180 13.34 -0.83 -10.79
CA ALA A 180 12.42 -1.36 -11.79
C ALA A 180 11.01 -1.58 -11.22
N GLN A 181 10.91 -2.12 -10.01
CA GLN A 181 9.64 -2.35 -9.31
C GLN A 181 8.89 -1.03 -9.08
N TYR A 182 9.57 0.06 -8.71
CA TYR A 182 8.92 1.35 -8.55
C TYR A 182 8.23 1.79 -9.83
N CYS A 183 8.90 1.72 -10.98
CA CYS A 183 8.32 2.11 -12.26
C CYS A 183 7.07 1.30 -12.59
N VAL A 184 7.12 -0.02 -12.36
CA VAL A 184 5.97 -0.91 -12.58
C VAL A 184 4.85 -0.60 -11.60
N LEU A 185 5.16 -0.46 -10.31
CA LEU A 185 4.18 -0.20 -9.25
C LEU A 185 3.49 1.13 -9.44
N ILE A 186 4.23 2.21 -9.71
CA ILE A 186 3.64 3.53 -9.84
C ILE A 186 2.73 3.59 -11.07
N PHE A 187 3.16 3.02 -12.19
CA PHE A 187 2.33 2.92 -13.39
C PHE A 187 1.07 2.08 -13.14
N ALA A 188 1.22 0.91 -12.51
CA ALA A 188 0.11 0.03 -12.18
C ALA A 188 -0.89 0.67 -11.20
N TYR A 189 -0.46 1.61 -10.36
CA TYR A 189 -1.33 2.33 -9.44
C TYR A 189 -2.01 3.53 -10.12
N THR A 190 -1.24 4.38 -10.81
CA THR A 190 -1.75 5.66 -11.32
C THR A 190 -2.59 5.48 -12.58
N VAL A 191 -2.27 4.54 -13.47
CA VAL A 191 -3.01 4.39 -14.73
C VAL A 191 -4.47 3.99 -14.49
N PRO A 192 -4.79 2.95 -13.70
CA PRO A 192 -6.19 2.67 -13.35
C PRO A 192 -6.86 3.83 -12.62
N ALA A 193 -6.14 4.52 -11.73
CA ALA A 193 -6.68 5.67 -11.00
C ALA A 193 -7.10 6.82 -11.95
N VAL A 194 -6.30 7.10 -12.99
CA VAL A 194 -6.62 8.08 -14.04
C VAL A 194 -7.90 7.68 -14.76
N PHE A 195 -8.02 6.43 -15.22
CA PHE A 195 -9.21 5.96 -15.94
C PHE A 195 -10.48 5.98 -15.06
N ILE A 196 -10.37 5.57 -13.79
CA ILE A 196 -11.47 5.64 -12.83
C ILE A 196 -11.90 7.10 -12.61
N SER A 197 -10.93 7.99 -12.41
CA SER A 197 -11.19 9.42 -12.22
C SER A 197 -11.89 10.03 -13.45
N MET A 198 -11.44 9.69 -14.66
CA MET A 198 -12.09 10.13 -15.91
C MET A 198 -13.51 9.60 -16.04
N ASN A 199 -13.75 8.34 -15.68
CA ASN A 199 -15.07 7.73 -15.79
C ASN A 199 -16.09 8.36 -14.81
N ILE A 200 -15.65 8.64 -13.58
CA ILE A 200 -16.55 9.15 -12.52
C ILE A 200 -16.72 10.67 -12.60
N THR A 201 -15.66 11.41 -12.93
CA THR A 201 -15.62 12.89 -12.78
C THR A 201 -15.22 13.63 -14.04
N GLY A 202 -14.81 12.93 -15.10
CA GLY A 202 -14.25 13.55 -16.31
C GLY A 202 -12.83 14.10 -16.14
N ASN A 203 -12.30 14.15 -14.92
CA ASN A 203 -10.97 14.69 -14.63
C ASN A 203 -9.90 13.59 -14.76
N PRO A 204 -8.86 13.74 -15.59
CA PRO A 204 -7.79 12.75 -15.70
C PRO A 204 -6.84 12.71 -14.51
N LEU A 205 -6.79 13.75 -13.67
CA LEU A 205 -5.93 13.77 -12.50
C LEU A 205 -6.73 13.33 -11.27
N PRO A 206 -6.52 12.10 -10.73
CA PRO A 206 -7.32 11.57 -9.63
C PRO A 206 -7.28 12.45 -8.38
N GLN A 207 -6.15 13.12 -8.11
CA GLN A 207 -5.99 14.06 -7.00
C GLN A 207 -6.93 15.27 -7.09
N LEU A 208 -7.30 15.68 -8.32
CA LEU A 208 -8.28 16.73 -8.56
C LEU A 208 -9.68 16.17 -8.74
N GLY A 209 -9.79 14.96 -9.34
CA GLY A 209 -11.05 14.24 -9.54
C GLY A 209 -11.79 14.00 -8.25
N ILE A 210 -11.10 13.64 -7.15
CA ILE A 210 -11.75 13.46 -5.84
C ILE A 210 -12.56 14.70 -5.39
N GLY A 211 -12.12 15.92 -5.72
CA GLY A 211 -12.82 17.16 -5.41
C GLY A 211 -13.65 17.73 -6.55
N SER A 212 -13.81 16.99 -7.65
CA SER A 212 -14.54 17.43 -8.85
C SER A 212 -16.02 17.03 -8.78
N THR A 213 -16.82 17.61 -9.68
CA THR A 213 -18.21 17.22 -9.88
C THR A 213 -18.30 15.90 -10.63
N MET A 214 -19.38 15.15 -10.41
CA MET A 214 -19.70 13.92 -11.12
C MET A 214 -19.90 14.18 -12.62
N ALA A 215 -19.47 13.25 -13.46
CA ALA A 215 -19.63 13.30 -14.92
C ALA A 215 -21.04 12.86 -15.39
N ASP A 216 -21.92 12.49 -14.47
CA ASP A 216 -23.30 12.04 -14.72
C ASP A 216 -24.29 13.18 -15.02
N GLY A 217 -23.84 14.43 -15.01
CA GLY A 217 -24.67 15.61 -15.24
C GLY A 217 -25.47 16.08 -14.03
N SER A 218 -25.32 15.44 -12.87
CA SER A 218 -26.01 15.84 -11.63
C SER A 218 -25.53 17.18 -11.05
N GLY A 219 -24.32 17.61 -11.41
CA GLY A 219 -23.68 18.80 -10.82
C GLY A 219 -23.21 18.61 -9.37
N MET A 220 -23.38 17.41 -8.81
CA MET A 220 -22.98 17.08 -7.43
C MET A 220 -21.47 16.81 -7.35
N TYR A 221 -20.83 17.20 -6.24
CA TYR A 221 -19.44 16.80 -5.98
C TYR A 221 -19.34 15.30 -5.69
N MET A 222 -18.23 14.69 -6.11
CA MET A 222 -18.01 13.25 -5.93
C MET A 222 -18.05 12.82 -4.46
N LEU A 223 -17.46 13.62 -3.57
CA LEU A 223 -17.48 13.33 -2.13
C LEU A 223 -18.86 13.48 -1.51
N ASP A 224 -19.64 14.47 -1.93
CA ASP A 224 -21.03 14.65 -1.46
C ASP A 224 -21.90 13.47 -1.90
N LYS A 225 -21.74 13.02 -3.16
CA LYS A 225 -22.43 11.83 -3.66
C LYS A 225 -22.04 10.58 -2.87
N LEU A 226 -20.77 10.44 -2.55
CA LEU A 226 -20.28 9.32 -1.73
C LEU A 226 -20.85 9.36 -0.31
N ASP A 227 -20.90 10.53 0.33
CA ASP A 227 -21.51 10.69 1.65
C ASP A 227 -22.99 10.29 1.63
N LEU A 228 -23.75 10.75 0.62
CA LEU A 228 -25.16 10.36 0.45
C LEU A 228 -25.33 8.85 0.32
N VAL A 229 -24.61 8.21 -0.60
CA VAL A 229 -24.71 6.75 -0.83
C VAL A 229 -24.33 5.95 0.42
N VAL A 230 -23.28 6.38 1.13
CA VAL A 230 -22.79 5.70 2.34
C VAL A 230 -23.79 5.86 3.49
N THR A 231 -24.35 7.05 3.68
CA THR A 231 -25.31 7.33 4.76
C THR A 231 -26.68 6.70 4.48
N GLU A 232 -27.11 6.64 3.23
CA GLU A 232 -28.28 5.89 2.78
C GLU A 232 -28.18 4.39 3.08
N LEU A 233 -26.98 3.83 3.22
CA LEU A 233 -26.75 2.43 3.62
C LEU A 233 -26.57 2.26 5.14
N GLY A 234 -26.90 3.29 5.92
CA GLY A 234 -26.86 3.29 7.37
C GLY A 234 -25.46 3.45 7.98
N PHE A 235 -24.42 3.70 7.17
CA PHE A 235 -23.08 4.03 7.66
C PHE A 235 -22.97 5.52 8.02
N LYS A 236 -21.84 5.91 8.63
CA LYS A 236 -21.53 7.31 8.91
C LYS A 236 -20.98 7.99 7.64
N GLU A 237 -21.11 9.31 7.57
CA GLU A 237 -20.49 10.15 6.53
C GLU A 237 -19.01 9.78 6.34
N TYR A 238 -18.63 9.58 5.10
CA TYR A 238 -17.27 9.23 4.67
C TYR A 238 -16.29 10.38 4.93
N THR A 239 -16.71 11.63 4.71
CA THR A 239 -15.83 12.81 4.80
C THR A 239 -15.61 13.33 6.21
N SER A 240 -16.49 13.01 7.16
CA SER A 240 -16.44 13.54 8.53
C SER A 240 -16.05 12.51 9.59
N GLN A 241 -16.01 11.21 9.22
CA GLN A 241 -15.67 10.13 10.14
C GLN A 241 -14.28 10.31 10.75
N VAL A 242 -14.20 10.34 12.08
CA VAL A 242 -12.94 10.33 12.83
C VAL A 242 -12.69 8.95 13.43
N MET A 243 -11.41 8.54 13.50
CA MET A 243 -11.05 7.27 14.14
C MET A 243 -10.94 7.45 15.66
N GLY A 244 -12.08 7.29 16.35
CA GLY A 244 -12.21 7.55 17.78
C GLY A 244 -12.55 9.03 18.04
N SER A 245 -11.68 9.74 18.76
CA SER A 245 -11.80 11.19 18.99
C SER A 245 -10.74 11.96 18.19
N LYS A 246 -10.90 13.29 18.05
CA LYS A 246 -9.86 14.13 17.43
C LYS A 246 -8.51 14.03 18.15
N LEU A 247 -8.54 13.88 19.48
CA LEU A 247 -7.33 13.64 20.28
C LEU A 247 -6.71 12.27 19.95
N ASN A 248 -7.52 11.20 19.88
CA ASN A 248 -7.02 9.88 19.50
C ASN A 248 -6.42 9.91 18.10
N MET A 249 -7.06 10.59 17.15
CA MET A 249 -6.57 10.75 15.79
C MET A 249 -5.20 11.45 15.77
N PHE A 250 -5.03 12.51 16.56
CA PHE A 250 -3.75 13.22 16.72
C PHE A 250 -2.67 12.31 17.34
N VAL A 251 -2.95 11.69 18.49
CA VAL A 251 -1.98 10.82 19.18
C VAL A 251 -1.63 9.60 18.34
N TYR A 252 -2.59 9.04 17.61
CA TYR A 252 -2.35 7.92 16.70
C TYR A 252 -1.49 8.34 15.51
N THR A 253 -1.76 9.49 14.90
CA THR A 253 -0.91 10.05 13.84
C THR A 253 0.52 10.24 14.36
N LEU A 254 0.70 10.85 15.54
CA LEU A 254 2.03 11.05 16.14
C LEU A 254 2.74 9.72 16.43
N SER A 255 2.02 8.73 16.97
CA SER A 255 2.57 7.40 17.25
C SER A 255 3.03 6.70 15.97
N LEU A 256 2.24 6.81 14.89
CA LEU A 256 2.62 6.32 13.56
C LEU A 256 3.86 7.04 13.04
N MET A 257 3.93 8.38 13.15
CA MET A 257 5.11 9.15 12.72
C MET A 257 6.39 8.68 13.42
N ILE A 258 6.35 8.55 14.75
CA ILE A 258 7.52 8.13 15.54
C ILE A 258 7.90 6.68 15.21
N GLY A 259 6.92 5.78 15.14
CA GLY A 259 7.16 4.36 14.82
C GLY A 259 7.75 4.19 13.42
N THR A 260 7.18 4.89 12.44
CA THR A 260 7.62 4.86 11.04
C THR A 260 9.04 5.44 10.87
N ALA A 261 9.42 6.47 11.63
CA ALA A 261 10.77 7.01 11.59
C ALA A 261 11.83 5.99 12.03
N GLY A 262 11.46 4.99 12.83
CA GLY A 262 12.34 3.92 13.29
C GLY A 262 12.49 2.73 12.34
N LEU A 263 11.88 2.75 11.15
CA LEU A 263 11.85 1.58 10.26
C LEU A 263 13.25 1.16 9.77
N PRO A 264 13.75 -0.01 10.19
CA PRO A 264 15.15 -0.37 9.97
C PRO A 264 15.47 -0.67 8.50
N HIS A 265 14.51 -1.19 7.74
CA HIS A 265 14.67 -1.51 6.31
C HIS A 265 14.82 -0.25 5.44
N VAL A 266 14.19 0.86 5.85
CA VAL A 266 14.32 2.16 5.17
C VAL A 266 15.64 2.83 5.58
N ILE A 267 15.99 2.76 6.86
CA ILE A 267 17.20 3.39 7.40
C ILE A 267 18.46 2.91 6.66
N ILE A 268 18.57 1.62 6.36
CA ILE A 268 19.76 1.06 5.69
C ILE A 268 19.98 1.64 4.28
N ARG A 269 18.94 2.17 3.63
CA ARG A 269 19.02 2.80 2.30
C ARG A 269 19.79 4.11 2.30
N PHE A 270 20.01 4.75 3.44
CA PHE A 270 20.88 5.93 3.49
C PHE A 270 22.36 5.57 3.49
N PHE A 271 22.72 4.30 3.66
CA PHE A 271 24.12 3.85 3.59
C PHE A 271 24.61 3.57 2.16
N THR A 272 23.72 3.50 1.17
CA THR A 272 24.02 3.14 -0.24
C THR A 272 24.47 4.30 -1.11
N VAL A 273 24.27 5.54 -0.65
CA VAL A 273 24.69 6.77 -1.34
C VAL A 273 26.11 7.17 -0.93
N PRO A 274 26.88 7.90 -1.77
CA PRO A 274 28.28 8.17 -1.49
C PRO A 274 28.50 9.26 -0.43
N LYS A 275 27.72 10.35 -0.41
CA LYS A 275 27.92 11.49 0.50
C LYS A 275 26.69 11.78 1.37
N VAL A 276 26.89 12.56 2.46
CA VAL A 276 25.77 13.02 3.32
C VAL A 276 24.79 13.91 2.55
N LYS A 277 25.29 14.78 1.65
CA LYS A 277 24.45 15.59 0.74
C LYS A 277 23.56 14.69 -0.13
N ASP A 278 24.12 13.60 -0.62
CA ASP A 278 23.43 12.64 -1.48
C ASP A 278 22.37 11.85 -0.71
N ALA A 279 22.61 11.55 0.57
CA ALA A 279 21.60 10.95 1.46
C ALA A 279 20.38 11.87 1.64
N ARG A 280 20.61 13.18 1.85
CA ARG A 280 19.52 14.17 1.95
C ARG A 280 18.76 14.33 0.63
N SER A 281 19.49 14.41 -0.48
CA SER A 281 18.87 14.50 -1.81
C SER A 281 18.05 13.23 -2.12
N SER A 282 18.58 12.05 -1.80
CA SER A 282 17.88 10.79 -1.97
C SER A 282 16.61 10.71 -1.13
N ALA A 283 16.63 11.19 0.12
CA ALA A 283 15.45 11.27 0.96
C ALA A 283 14.37 12.21 0.35
N GLY A 284 14.79 13.35 -0.20
CA GLY A 284 13.89 14.27 -0.91
C GLY A 284 13.26 13.64 -2.15
N TRP A 285 14.06 12.94 -2.97
CA TRP A 285 13.55 12.23 -4.14
C TRP A 285 12.59 11.09 -3.77
N ALA A 286 12.89 10.34 -2.72
CA ALA A 286 11.98 9.32 -2.21
C ALA A 286 10.63 9.92 -1.79
N LEU A 287 10.62 11.08 -1.11
CA LEU A 287 9.38 11.78 -0.77
C LEU A 287 8.57 12.18 -2.01
N VAL A 288 9.22 12.70 -3.06
CA VAL A 288 8.55 13.01 -4.33
C VAL A 288 7.90 11.76 -4.92
N PHE A 289 8.63 10.65 -4.97
CA PHE A 289 8.14 9.40 -5.52
C PHE A 289 7.01 8.76 -4.70
N ILE A 290 7.10 8.82 -3.37
CA ILE A 290 6.05 8.37 -2.44
C ILE A 290 4.80 9.24 -2.59
N ALA A 291 4.97 10.56 -2.73
CA ALA A 291 3.87 11.51 -2.84
C ALA A 291 2.97 11.23 -4.05
N ILE A 292 3.51 10.73 -5.16
CA ILE A 292 2.70 10.37 -6.34
C ILE A 292 1.64 9.32 -5.96
N LEU A 293 2.01 8.23 -5.28
CA LEU A 293 1.04 7.23 -4.83
C LEU A 293 0.17 7.77 -3.70
N TYR A 294 0.78 8.38 -2.69
CA TYR A 294 0.09 8.77 -1.46
C TYR A 294 -0.98 9.84 -1.70
N THR A 295 -0.75 10.77 -2.62
CA THR A 295 -1.78 11.75 -3.01
C THR A 295 -2.86 11.14 -3.91
N THR A 296 -2.55 10.09 -4.65
CA THR A 296 -3.51 9.37 -5.50
C THR A 296 -4.40 8.41 -4.68
N ALA A 297 -3.88 7.86 -3.59
CA ALA A 297 -4.56 6.82 -2.81
C ALA A 297 -5.92 7.23 -2.23
N PRO A 298 -6.13 8.46 -1.72
CA PRO A 298 -7.44 8.92 -1.30
C PRO A 298 -8.48 8.87 -2.41
N ALA A 299 -8.09 9.28 -3.63
CA ALA A 299 -8.98 9.25 -4.78
C ALA A 299 -9.31 7.81 -5.18
N VAL A 300 -8.31 6.91 -5.21
CA VAL A 300 -8.54 5.49 -5.47
C VAL A 300 -9.49 4.88 -4.43
N GLY A 301 -9.27 5.17 -3.14
CA GLY A 301 -10.09 4.64 -2.06
C GLY A 301 -11.55 5.12 -2.12
N SER A 302 -11.77 6.43 -2.28
CA SER A 302 -13.12 7.00 -2.36
C SER A 302 -13.86 6.57 -3.63
N MET A 303 -13.18 6.59 -4.78
CA MET A 303 -13.77 6.20 -6.06
C MET A 303 -14.07 4.70 -6.13
N ALA A 304 -13.18 3.85 -5.61
CA ALA A 304 -13.43 2.42 -5.50
C ALA A 304 -14.59 2.12 -4.55
N ARG A 305 -14.70 2.86 -3.44
CA ARG A 305 -15.85 2.77 -2.54
C ARG A 305 -17.14 3.08 -3.29
N LEU A 306 -17.24 4.25 -3.93
CA LEU A 306 -18.41 4.64 -4.71
C LEU A 306 -18.76 3.62 -5.80
N ASN A 307 -17.76 3.13 -6.55
CA ASN A 307 -17.96 2.14 -7.59
C ASN A 307 -18.48 0.80 -7.04
N LEU A 308 -17.95 0.35 -5.89
CA LEU A 308 -18.42 -0.87 -5.22
C LEU A 308 -19.88 -0.73 -4.81
N MET A 309 -20.26 0.40 -4.20
CA MET A 309 -21.67 0.64 -3.84
C MET A 309 -22.56 0.65 -5.05
N ASN A 310 -22.22 1.38 -6.11
CA ASN A 310 -23.05 1.43 -7.32
C ASN A 310 -23.16 0.08 -8.04
N THR A 311 -22.20 -0.83 -7.83
CA THR A 311 -22.24 -2.19 -8.39
C THR A 311 -23.19 -3.10 -7.60
N ILE A 312 -23.25 -2.92 -6.28
CA ILE A 312 -24.07 -3.77 -5.39
C ILE A 312 -25.49 -3.21 -5.28
N GLN A 313 -25.60 -1.91 -5.03
CA GLN A 313 -26.84 -1.15 -4.87
C GLN A 313 -27.21 -0.51 -6.22
N MET A 314 -28.03 -1.22 -6.99
CA MET A 314 -28.46 -0.84 -8.34
C MET A 314 -29.69 0.08 -8.33
N GLY A 315 -30.50 0.02 -7.28
CA GLY A 315 -31.75 0.77 -7.13
C GLY A 315 -31.93 1.39 -5.75
N GLU A 316 -33.15 1.80 -5.42
CA GLU A 316 -33.45 2.41 -4.12
C GLU A 316 -33.19 1.43 -2.98
N VAL A 317 -32.62 1.94 -1.89
CA VAL A 317 -32.37 1.18 -0.68
C VAL A 317 -33.69 0.67 -0.09
N GLY A 318 -33.76 -0.63 0.22
CA GLY A 318 -34.97 -1.29 0.73
C GLY A 318 -35.93 -1.79 -0.35
N SER A 319 -35.65 -1.55 -1.64
CA SER A 319 -36.42 -2.15 -2.73
C SER A 319 -36.03 -3.61 -2.95
N ALA A 320 -37.02 -4.46 -3.27
CA ALA A 320 -36.81 -5.90 -3.50
C ALA A 320 -35.84 -6.22 -4.65
N GLU A 321 -35.67 -5.28 -5.58
CA GLU A 321 -34.81 -5.39 -6.77
C GLU A 321 -33.58 -4.46 -6.72
N GLY A 322 -33.42 -3.69 -5.64
CA GLY A 322 -32.39 -2.67 -5.51
C GLY A 322 -30.97 -3.20 -5.33
N ASN A 323 -30.83 -4.50 -5.05
CA ASN A 323 -29.55 -5.16 -4.82
C ASN A 323 -29.21 -6.13 -5.96
N LEU A 324 -27.94 -6.22 -6.33
CA LEU A 324 -27.44 -7.13 -7.36
C LEU A 324 -27.77 -8.60 -7.06
N ALA A 325 -28.36 -9.31 -8.01
CA ALA A 325 -28.57 -10.75 -7.88
C ALA A 325 -27.23 -11.49 -7.89
N TYR A 326 -27.05 -12.44 -6.96
CA TYR A 326 -25.79 -13.18 -6.84
C TYR A 326 -25.42 -13.95 -8.12
N ALA A 327 -26.42 -14.42 -8.87
CA ALA A 327 -26.22 -15.08 -10.17
C ALA A 327 -25.59 -14.15 -11.22
N GLU A 328 -25.90 -12.85 -11.16
CA GLU A 328 -25.46 -11.82 -12.12
C GLU A 328 -24.15 -11.14 -11.71
N ARG A 329 -23.51 -11.62 -10.63
CA ARG A 329 -22.31 -10.98 -10.10
C ARG A 329 -21.19 -10.86 -11.14
N PRO A 330 -20.49 -9.73 -11.18
CA PRO A 330 -19.49 -9.44 -12.20
C PRO A 330 -18.32 -10.41 -12.11
N GLN A 331 -17.57 -10.55 -13.21
CA GLN A 331 -16.47 -11.51 -13.29
C GLN A 331 -15.41 -11.31 -12.20
N TRP A 332 -15.11 -10.05 -11.85
CA TRP A 332 -14.16 -9.77 -10.77
C TRP A 332 -14.62 -10.36 -9.43
N PHE A 333 -15.93 -10.38 -9.14
CA PHE A 333 -16.47 -10.94 -7.90
C PHE A 333 -16.22 -12.45 -7.86
N LYS A 334 -16.58 -13.17 -8.93
CA LYS A 334 -16.35 -14.63 -9.07
C LYS A 334 -14.88 -14.99 -8.87
N ASN A 335 -14.02 -14.20 -9.48
CA ASN A 335 -12.58 -14.34 -9.41
C ASN A 335 -12.03 -14.18 -7.98
N TRP A 336 -12.56 -13.23 -7.20
CA TRP A 336 -12.16 -13.04 -5.79
C TRP A 336 -12.78 -14.07 -4.84
N GLU A 337 -13.92 -14.66 -5.19
CA GLU A 337 -14.50 -15.78 -4.42
C GLU A 337 -13.62 -17.03 -4.49
N GLN A 338 -13.06 -17.33 -5.66
CA GLN A 338 -12.14 -18.47 -5.84
C GLN A 338 -10.92 -18.39 -4.91
N THR A 339 -10.45 -17.19 -4.58
CA THR A 339 -9.30 -17.02 -3.68
C THR A 339 -9.66 -17.21 -2.21
N GLY A 340 -10.95 -17.29 -1.87
CA GLY A 340 -11.46 -17.35 -0.50
C GLY A 340 -11.36 -16.04 0.28
N LEU A 341 -10.99 -14.93 -0.38
CA LEU A 341 -10.84 -13.60 0.25
C LEU A 341 -12.13 -12.77 0.16
N LEU A 342 -13.01 -13.10 -0.78
CA LEU A 342 -14.38 -12.63 -0.85
C LEU A 342 -15.30 -13.80 -0.59
N LYS A 343 -16.29 -13.61 0.28
CA LYS A 343 -17.29 -14.63 0.60
C LYS A 343 -18.66 -14.00 0.57
N TYR A 344 -19.60 -14.74 0.00
CA TYR A 344 -21.02 -14.45 0.04
C TYR A 344 -21.71 -15.44 0.97
N GLU A 345 -22.52 -14.92 1.88
CA GLU A 345 -23.38 -15.69 2.76
C GLU A 345 -24.78 -15.08 2.69
N ASP A 346 -25.73 -15.86 2.20
CA ASP A 346 -27.13 -15.46 2.10
C ASP A 346 -27.83 -15.68 3.43
N LYS A 347 -28.13 -14.59 4.15
CA LYS A 347 -28.73 -14.65 5.49
C LYS A 347 -30.26 -14.61 5.48
N ASN A 348 -30.86 -14.05 4.44
CA ASN A 348 -32.31 -13.84 4.32
C ASN A 348 -32.94 -14.72 3.23
N GLY A 349 -32.14 -15.43 2.44
CA GLY A 349 -32.57 -16.36 1.40
C GLY A 349 -33.04 -15.69 0.11
N ASP A 350 -32.71 -14.41 -0.12
CA ASP A 350 -33.20 -13.64 -1.26
C ASP A 350 -32.32 -13.79 -2.52
N GLY A 351 -31.15 -14.44 -2.40
CA GLY A 351 -30.21 -14.64 -3.50
C GLY A 351 -29.55 -13.34 -4.01
N ARG A 352 -29.55 -12.26 -3.21
CA ARG A 352 -29.00 -10.95 -3.58
C ARG A 352 -27.84 -10.55 -2.70
N ILE A 353 -26.91 -9.81 -3.29
CA ILE A 353 -25.74 -9.28 -2.59
C ILE A 353 -26.15 -7.98 -1.93
N GLN A 354 -26.13 -7.95 -0.60
CA GLN A 354 -26.44 -6.77 0.20
C GLN A 354 -25.21 -6.32 0.99
N TYR A 355 -24.99 -5.00 1.07
CA TYR A 355 -23.92 -4.43 1.88
C TYR A 355 -24.39 -3.16 2.59
N TYR A 356 -24.66 -3.29 3.88
CA TYR A 356 -25.18 -2.21 4.72
C TYR A 356 -24.70 -2.33 6.18
N ASN A 357 -24.97 -1.30 6.98
CA ASN A 357 -24.63 -1.29 8.40
C ASN A 357 -25.69 -2.00 9.24
N ASP A 358 -25.53 -3.30 9.46
CA ASP A 358 -26.40 -4.14 10.30
C ASP A 358 -26.46 -3.72 11.78
N LYS A 359 -25.50 -2.93 12.26
CA LYS A 359 -25.49 -2.39 13.62
C LYS A 359 -26.34 -1.13 13.79
N ASN A 360 -26.81 -0.53 12.70
CA ASN A 360 -27.72 0.61 12.78
C ASN A 360 -29.16 0.09 12.85
N ALA A 361 -29.74 0.08 14.07
CA ALA A 361 -31.06 -0.49 14.32
C ALA A 361 -32.18 0.19 13.52
N GLU A 362 -32.09 1.51 13.29
CA GLU A 362 -33.08 2.25 12.48
C GLU A 362 -33.01 1.87 11.00
N PHE A 363 -31.81 1.54 10.53
CA PHE A 363 -31.57 1.14 9.15
C PHE A 363 -31.87 -0.35 8.91
N ALA A 364 -31.48 -1.22 9.85
CA ALA A 364 -31.71 -2.66 9.77
C ALA A 364 -33.19 -3.05 9.79
N ALA A 365 -34.09 -2.15 10.21
CA ALA A 365 -35.53 -2.36 10.10
C ALA A 365 -36.12 -1.99 8.72
N LYS A 366 -35.35 -1.24 7.90
CA LYS A 366 -35.74 -0.79 6.55
C LYS A 366 -35.07 -1.58 5.43
N ALA A 367 -33.85 -2.07 5.68
CA ALA A 367 -33.10 -2.96 4.80
C ALA A 367 -33.61 -4.39 4.93
#